data_AF-A0A7W1UZ92-F1
#
_entry.id   AF-A0A7W1UZ92-F1
#
_cell.length_a   1.000
_cell.length_b   1.000
_cell.length_c   1.000
_cell.angle_alpha   90.00
_cell.angle_beta   90.00
_cell.angle_gamma   90.00
#
_symmetry.space_group_name_H-M   'P 1'
#
loop_
_entity.id
_entity.type
_entity.pdbx_description
1 polymer ?
#
loop_
_entity_poly.entity_id
_entity_poly.type
_entity_poly.pdbx_seq_one_letter_code
_entity_poly.pdbx_strand_id
1 'polypeptide(L)' 'AVDLTSSSTRRDDLLLDENTLQRMWVMRKYLADMNPVEAMEFINDRIKKTRNNEEFLISMNG' A
#
# COMPACT_ATOMS: atom_id res chain seq x y z
N ALA A 1 0.71 0.95 16.89
CA ALA A 1 0.85 0.00 15.76
C ALA A 1 -0.38 0.17 14.87
N VAL A 2 -0.22 0.10 13.54
CA VAL A 2 -1.31 0.19 12.56
C VAL A 2 -1.51 -1.19 11.94
N ASP A 3 -2.74 -1.65 11.81
CA ASP A 3 -3.06 -2.86 11.06
C ASP A 3 -3.42 -2.47 9.62
N LEU A 4 -2.49 -2.73 8.71
CA LEU A 4 -2.63 -2.37 7.29
C LEU A 4 -3.68 -3.20 6.56
N THR A 5 -3.97 -4.42 7.03
CA THR A 5 -4.89 -5.34 6.35
C THR A 5 -6.35 -5.01 6.62
N SER A 6 -6.65 -4.50 7.82
CA SER A 6 -8.01 -4.12 8.23
C SER A 6 -8.34 -2.63 8.00
N SER A 7 -7.32 -1.79 7.81
CA SER A 7 -7.49 -0.35 7.61
C SER A 7 -8.07 -0.01 6.23
N SER A 8 -9.11 0.82 6.19
CA SER A 8 -9.72 1.33 4.96
C SER A 8 -10.36 2.70 5.16
N THR A 9 -10.62 3.41 4.05
CA THR A 9 -11.32 4.71 4.05
C THR A 9 -12.52 4.62 3.13
N ARG A 10 -13.69 5.07 3.59
CA ARG A 10 -14.91 5.09 2.78
C ARG A 10 -14.83 6.22 1.75
N ARG A 11 -15.18 5.94 0.49
CA ARG A 11 -15.13 6.88 -0.64
C ARG A 11 -13.72 7.45 -0.85
N ASP A 12 -12.71 6.58 -0.83
CA ASP A 12 -11.32 6.93 -1.15
C ASP A 12 -11.17 7.46 -2.59
N ASP A 13 -12.13 7.20 -3.48
CA ASP A 13 -12.30 7.78 -4.81
C ASP A 13 -12.43 9.31 -4.84
N LEU A 14 -12.88 9.93 -3.75
CA LEU A 14 -12.97 11.40 -3.64
C LEU A 14 -11.67 12.05 -3.14
N LEU A 15 -10.74 11.25 -2.63
CA LEU A 15 -9.53 11.73 -1.94
C LEU A 15 -8.27 11.52 -2.77
N LEU A 16 -8.27 10.50 -3.61
CA LEU A 16 -7.11 10.06 -4.37
C LEU A 16 -7.49 10.00 -5.85
N ASP A 17 -6.52 10.28 -6.72
CA ASP A 17 -6.70 10.09 -8.14
C ASP A 17 -6.80 8.60 -8.52
N GLU A 18 -7.33 8.33 -9.71
CA GLU A 18 -7.58 6.98 -10.19
C GLU A 18 -6.31 6.12 -10.25
N ASN A 19 -5.16 6.69 -10.64
CA ASN A 19 -3.91 5.94 -10.73
C ASN A 19 -3.43 5.52 -9.33
N THR A 20 -3.50 6.43 -8.37
CA THR A 20 -3.15 6.12 -6.98
C THR A 20 -4.07 5.04 -6.41
N LEU A 21 -5.37 5.10 -6.68
CA LEU A 21 -6.33 4.08 -6.23
C LEU A 21 -6.04 2.70 -6.81
N GLN A 22 -5.75 2.63 -8.11
CA GLN A 22 -5.40 1.36 -8.76
C GLN A 22 -4.12 0.76 -8.14
N ARG A 23 -3.08 1.56 -7.92
CA ARG A 23 -1.83 1.11 -7.29
C ARG A 23 -2.04 0.68 -5.84
N MET A 24 -2.81 1.45 -5.07
CA MET A 24 -3.19 1.11 -3.70
C MET A 24 -3.97 -0.20 -3.65
N TRP A 25 -4.82 -0.48 -4.63
CA TRP A 25 -5.55 -1.75 -4.72
C TRP A 25 -4.62 -2.94 -4.99
N VAL A 26 -3.64 -2.79 -5.90
CA VAL A 26 -2.61 -3.83 -6.13
C VAL A 26 -1.81 -4.08 -4.85
N MET A 27 -1.37 -3.01 -4.17
CA MET A 27 -0.68 -3.11 -2.89
C MET A 27 -1.53 -3.85 -1.86
N ARG A 28 -2.81 -3.46 -1.67
CA ARG A 28 -3.72 -4.12 -0.72
C ARG A 28 -3.92 -5.59 -1.03
N LYS A 29 -4.03 -5.98 -2.31
CA LYS A 29 -4.10 -7.38 -2.71
C LYS A 29 -2.86 -8.16 -2.33
N TYR A 30 -1.68 -7.58 -2.55
CA TYR A 30 -0.42 -8.24 -2.20
C TYR A 30 -0.27 -8.47 -0.69
N LEU A 31 -0.78 -7.53 0.13
CA LEU A 31 -0.76 -7.63 1.59
C LEU A 31 -1.85 -8.56 2.15
N ALA A 32 -2.90 -8.87 1.38
CA ALA A 32 -4.04 -9.64 1.88
C ALA A 32 -3.70 -11.08 2.27
N ASP A 33 -2.65 -11.66 1.66
CA ASP A 33 -2.16 -13.01 1.96
C ASP A 33 -1.11 -13.04 3.09
N MET A 34 -0.72 -11.88 3.63
CA MET A 34 0.30 -11.75 4.67
C MET A 34 -0.31 -11.63 6.06
N ASN A 35 0.42 -12.10 7.09
CA ASN A 35 0.05 -11.74 8.46
C ASN A 35 0.42 -10.27 8.75
N PRO A 36 -0.20 -9.61 9.77
CA PRO A 36 0.02 -8.19 10.01
C PRO A 36 1.48 -7.79 10.30
N VAL A 37 2.29 -8.70 10.88
CA VAL A 37 3.70 -8.43 11.19
C VAL A 37 4.53 -8.43 9.91
N GLU A 38 4.38 -9.46 9.07
CA GLU A 38 5.02 -9.57 7.77
C GLU A 38 4.65 -8.40 6.85
N ALA A 39 3.36 -8.03 6.82
CA ALA A 39 2.88 -6.90 6.04
C ALA A 39 3.57 -5.58 6.45
N MET A 40 3.71 -5.34 7.76
CA MET A 40 4.38 -4.15 8.28
C MET A 40 5.87 -4.14 7.96
N GLU A 41 6.57 -5.27 8.12
CA GLU A 41 7.99 -5.39 7.79
C GLU A 41 8.24 -5.18 6.29
N PHE A 42 7.44 -5.83 5.45
CA PHE A 42 7.51 -5.68 3.99
C PHE A 42 7.34 -4.23 3.55
N ILE A 43 6.31 -3.55 4.05
CA ILE A 43 6.04 -2.14 3.70
C ILE A 43 7.17 -1.23 4.18
N ASN A 44 7.65 -1.43 5.41
CA ASN A 44 8.76 -0.65 5.97
C ASN A 44 10.03 -0.79 5.11
N ASP A 45 10.36 -2.00 4.68
CA ASP A 45 11.52 -2.28 3.84
C ASP A 45 11.42 -1.66 2.45
N ARG A 46 10.21 -1.62 1.88
CA ARG A 46 9.97 -0.99 0.57
C ARG A 46 10.03 0.53 0.66
N ILE A 47 9.34 1.14 1.64
CA ILE A 47 9.33 2.59 1.82
C ILE A 47 10.76 3.12 2.04
N LYS A 48 11.58 2.44 2.85
CA LYS A 48 12.99 2.81 3.08
C LYS A 48 13.86 2.81 1.81
N LYS A 49 13.48 2.04 0.79
CA LYS A 49 14.21 1.92 -0.48
C LYS A 49 13.75 2.93 -1.53
N THR A 50 12.71 3.71 -1.25
CA THR A 50 12.13 4.69 -2.17
C THR A 50 12.21 6.09 -1.60
N ARG A 51 12.31 7.10 -2.46
CA ARG A 51 12.40 8.50 -2.04
C ARG A 51 11.05 9.05 -1.58
N ASN A 52 9.96 8.58 -2.18
CA ASN A 52 8.61 9.08 -1.90
C ASN A 52 7.54 8.00 -2.17
N ASN A 53 6.29 8.31 -1.79
CA ASN A 53 5.16 7.39 -1.93
C ASN A 53 4.82 7.06 -3.39
N GLU A 54 5.08 7.99 -4.32
CA GLU A 54 4.82 7.78 -5.74
C GLU A 54 5.76 6.70 -6.30
N GLU A 55 7.06 6.81 -6.03
CA GLU A 55 8.05 5.80 -6.39
C GLU A 55 7.75 4.44 -5.75
N PHE A 56 7.36 4.45 -4.47
CA PHE A 56 6.91 3.24 -3.77
C PHE A 56 5.74 2.56 -4.49
N LEU A 57 4.65 3.29 -4.75
CA LEU A 57 3.46 2.75 -5.41
C LEU A 57 3.74 2.34 -6.87
N ILE A 58 4.69 2.98 -7.53
CA ILE A 58 5.16 2.55 -8.86
C ILE A 58 5.89 1.22 -8.77
N SER A 59 6.80 1.05 -7.79
CA SER A 59 7.59 -0.17 -7.61
C SER A 59 6.77 -1.43 -7.28
N MET A 60 5.51 -1.27 -6.86
CA MET A 60 4.59 -2.37 -6.56
C MET A 60 3.92 -2.96 -7.81
N ASN A 61 3.94 -2.23 -8.93
CA ASN A 61 3.57 -2.76 -10.23
C ASN A 61 4.85 -3.24 -10.94
N GLY A 62 4.94 -4.54 -11.20
CA GLY A 62 5.85 -5.07 -12.22
C GLY A 62 5.40 -4.67 -13.62
#